data_AF-A0A814G7W7-F1
#
_entry.id   AF-A0A814G7W7-F1
#
_cell.length_a   1.000
_cell.length_b   1.000
_cell.length_c   1.000
_cell.angle_alpha   90.00
_cell.angle_beta   90.00
_cell.angle_gamma   90.00
#
_symmetry.space_group_name_H-M   'P 1'
#
loop_
_entity.id
_entity.type
_entity.pdbx_description
1 polymer ?
#
loop_
_entity_poly.entity_id
_entity_poly.type
_entity_poly.pdbx_seq_one_letter_code
_entity_poly.pdbx_strand_id
1 'polypeptide(L)'
;MAFSSDPTLVLPDYSKLSDSKFTQMLLISMSNTINQDALIELLNQREILLFILELTQLVNKFNYSQFQHEQWPYYNNLGMTEGIWTDRVSKKMAKANSVCYTYGRSKNLIKQRLAKYKLQCDKNQEAINQCMKQAPLIIDMQTIITMINNLINKDHYELRLELDRRKTML
;
A
#
# COMPACT_ATOMS: atom_id res chain seq x y z
N MET A 1 -9.49 -14.44 -18.73
CA MET A 1 -8.94 -14.65 -17.36
C MET A 1 -9.51 -13.58 -16.46
N ALA A 2 -10.24 -13.98 -15.43
CA ALA A 2 -10.89 -13.07 -14.48
C ALA A 2 -9.87 -12.68 -13.40
N PHE A 3 -9.44 -11.42 -13.37
CA PHE A 3 -8.74 -10.87 -12.22
C PHE A 3 -9.79 -10.44 -11.17
N SER A 4 -10.31 -11.43 -10.45
CA SER A 4 -11.16 -11.23 -9.26
C SER A 4 -10.38 -11.50 -7.96
N SER A 5 -9.06 -11.30 -7.95
CA SER A 5 -8.31 -11.27 -6.71
C SER A 5 -8.58 -9.94 -6.02
N ASP A 6 -9.01 -9.99 -4.76
CA ASP A 6 -8.96 -8.82 -3.87
C ASP A 6 -7.54 -8.25 -3.95
N PRO A 7 -7.32 -6.98 -4.30
CA PRO A 7 -5.97 -6.39 -4.34
C PRO A 7 -5.24 -6.53 -3.00
N THR A 8 -5.93 -6.87 -1.89
CA THR A 8 -5.29 -7.27 -0.61
C THR A 8 -4.38 -8.49 -0.74
N LEU A 9 -4.61 -9.38 -1.71
CA LEU A 9 -3.83 -10.62 -1.90
C LEU A 9 -2.46 -10.37 -2.55
N VAL A 10 -2.21 -9.15 -3.03
CA VAL A 10 -0.99 -8.77 -3.76
C VAL A 10 -0.03 -7.97 -2.87
N LEU A 11 -0.40 -7.67 -1.61
CA LEU A 11 0.47 -6.93 -0.70
C LEU A 11 1.69 -7.80 -0.30
N PRO A 12 2.92 -7.36 -0.60
CA PRO A 12 4.12 -8.08 -0.15
C PRO A 12 4.15 -8.14 1.37
N ASP A 13 4.44 -9.31 1.93
CA ASP A 13 4.64 -9.49 3.36
C ASP A 13 6.14 -9.58 3.65
N TYR A 14 6.76 -8.43 3.91
CA TYR A 14 8.21 -8.35 4.12
C TYR A 14 8.67 -9.18 5.32
N SER A 15 7.78 -9.40 6.31
CA SER A 15 8.08 -10.22 7.50
C SER A 15 8.38 -11.70 7.20
N LYS A 16 8.03 -12.16 6.00
CA LYS A 16 8.31 -13.53 5.53
C LYS A 16 9.62 -13.65 4.76
N LEU A 17 10.31 -12.54 4.49
CA LEU A 17 11.60 -12.56 3.82
C LEU A 17 12.70 -12.97 4.79
N SER A 18 13.75 -13.61 4.27
CA SER A 18 14.98 -13.79 5.05
C SER A 18 15.67 -12.44 5.24
N ASP A 19 16.35 -12.29 6.38
CA ASP A 19 17.20 -11.12 6.68
C ASP A 19 18.13 -10.77 5.51
N SER A 20 18.79 -11.77 4.94
CA SER A 20 19.68 -11.60 3.78
C SER A 20 18.96 -11.03 2.55
N LYS A 21 17.74 -11.49 2.28
CA LYS A 21 16.96 -11.04 1.12
C LYS A 21 16.43 -9.63 1.34
N PHE A 22 15.95 -9.36 2.56
CA PHE A 22 15.47 -8.04 2.94
C PHE A 22 16.58 -6.98 2.89
N THR A 23 17.77 -7.28 3.45
CA THR A 23 18.95 -6.41 3.36
C THR A 23 19.34 -6.13 1.91
N GLN A 24 19.37 -7.14 1.04
CA GLN A 24 19.64 -6.92 -0.39
C GLN A 24 18.62 -5.99 -1.04
N MET A 25 17.33 -6.15 -0.72
CA MET A 25 16.27 -5.29 -1.25
C MET A 25 16.44 -3.83 -0.79
N LEU A 26 16.80 -3.62 0.48
CA LEU A 26 17.12 -2.30 1.03
C LEU A 26 18.32 -1.66 0.32
N LEU A 27 19.42 -2.41 0.15
CA LEU A 27 20.63 -1.91 -0.52
C LEU A 27 20.37 -1.55 -1.99
N ILE A 28 19.60 -2.38 -2.72
CA ILE A 28 19.21 -2.09 -4.11
C ILE A 28 18.37 -0.81 -4.19
N SER A 29 17.48 -0.57 -3.22
CA SER A 29 16.66 0.65 -3.19
C SER A 29 17.47 1.93 -2.94
N MET A 30 18.72 1.79 -2.53
CA MET A 30 19.66 2.87 -2.18
C MET A 30 20.94 2.84 -3.02
N SER A 31 20.91 2.23 -4.22
CA SER A 31 22.08 2.00 -5.07
C SER A 31 22.89 3.25 -5.48
N ASN A 32 22.40 4.46 -5.17
CA ASN A 32 23.03 5.74 -5.50
C ASN A 32 23.49 6.55 -4.28
N THR A 33 23.47 5.99 -3.05
CA THR A 33 23.94 6.73 -1.86
C THR A 33 25.45 6.64 -1.63
N ILE A 34 26.01 7.75 -1.18
CA ILE A 34 27.45 7.99 -1.00
C ILE A 34 28.08 7.12 0.11
N ASN A 35 27.30 6.54 1.03
CA ASN A 35 27.78 5.79 2.20
C ASN A 35 27.24 4.35 2.26
N GLN A 36 27.44 3.57 1.20
CA GLN A 36 26.94 2.19 1.13
C GLN A 36 27.57 1.26 2.18
N ASP A 37 28.86 1.43 2.50
CA ASP A 37 29.56 0.59 3.49
C ASP A 37 29.03 0.80 4.91
N ALA A 38 28.82 2.05 5.31
CA ALA A 38 28.24 2.38 6.61
C ALA A 38 26.79 1.86 6.73
N LEU A 39 26.02 1.89 5.63
CA LEU A 39 24.68 1.30 5.59
C LEU A 39 24.73 -0.23 5.76
N ILE A 40 25.69 -0.91 5.13
CA ILE A 40 25.88 -2.36 5.29
C ILE A 40 26.21 -2.71 6.74
N GLU A 41 27.13 -1.99 7.38
CA GLU A 41 27.46 -2.19 8.79
C GLU A 41 26.25 -1.98 9.71
N LEU A 42 25.45 -0.96 9.44
CA LEU A 42 24.23 -0.66 10.18
C LEU A 42 23.17 -1.77 10.01
N LEU A 43 22.98 -2.28 8.79
CA LEU A 43 22.02 -3.36 8.49
C LEU A 43 22.46 -4.74 8.98
N ASN A 44 23.76 -4.93 9.26
CA ASN A 44 24.27 -6.15 9.89
C ASN A 44 23.91 -6.25 11.39
N GLN A 45 23.48 -5.15 12.01
CA GLN A 45 22.98 -5.16 13.37
C GLN A 45 21.54 -5.69 13.38
N ARG A 46 21.34 -6.87 13.96
CA ARG A 46 20.05 -7.58 13.95
C ARG A 46 18.89 -6.73 14.50
N GLU A 47 19.10 -6.01 15.59
CA GLU A 47 18.07 -5.17 16.20
C GLU A 47 17.63 -4.04 15.27
N ILE A 48 18.59 -3.42 14.58
CA ILE A 48 18.33 -2.39 13.58
C ILE A 48 17.58 -2.98 12.39
N LEU A 49 18.00 -4.15 11.91
CA LEU A 49 17.33 -4.80 10.79
C LEU A 49 15.87 -5.15 11.11
N LEU A 50 15.62 -5.69 12.32
CA LEU A 50 14.27 -6.00 12.80
C LEU A 50 13.41 -4.74 12.94
N PHE A 51 13.99 -3.66 13.46
CA PHE A 51 13.32 -2.36 13.54
C PHE A 51 12.93 -1.84 12.15
N ILE A 52 13.86 -1.84 11.19
CA ILE A 52 13.61 -1.40 9.82
C ILE A 52 12.56 -2.30 9.15
N LEU A 53 12.60 -3.61 9.41
CA LEU A 53 11.62 -4.57 8.89
C LEU A 53 10.21 -4.28 9.41
N GLU A 54 10.07 -4.06 10.72
CA GLU A 54 8.79 -3.70 11.35
C GLU A 54 8.25 -2.39 10.76
N LEU A 55 9.09 -1.36 10.69
CA LEU A 55 8.72 -0.07 10.12
C LEU A 55 8.33 -0.20 8.64
N THR A 56 9.07 -1.00 7.86
CA THR A 56 8.74 -1.27 6.45
C THR A 56 7.37 -1.91 6.33
N GLN A 57 7.06 -2.89 7.17
CA GLN A 57 5.76 -3.56 7.14
C GLN A 57 4.61 -2.63 7.54
N LEU A 58 4.84 -1.72 8.48
CA LEU A 58 3.87 -0.69 8.87
C LEU A 58 3.62 0.32 7.75
N VAL A 59 4.68 0.86 7.15
CA VAL A 59 4.57 1.80 6.00
C VAL A 59 3.90 1.12 4.82
N ASN A 60 4.19 -0.16 4.57
CA ASN A 60 3.57 -0.93 3.49
C ASN A 60 2.05 -1.06 3.68
N LYS A 61 1.61 -1.43 4.89
CA LYS A 61 0.20 -1.51 5.28
C LYS A 61 -0.49 -0.14 5.22
N PHE A 62 0.19 0.92 5.64
CA PHE A 62 -0.31 2.29 5.56
C PHE A 62 -0.56 2.70 4.11
N ASN A 63 0.46 2.59 3.25
CA ASN A 63 0.37 2.94 1.83
C ASN A 63 -0.76 2.17 1.14
N TYR A 64 -0.88 0.87 1.41
CA TYR A 64 -1.98 0.06 0.90
C TYR A 64 -3.36 0.57 1.36
N SER A 65 -3.50 0.85 2.67
CA SER A 65 -4.75 1.35 3.23
C SER A 65 -5.12 2.70 2.65
N GLN A 66 -4.13 3.57 2.42
CA GLN A 66 -4.31 4.86 1.78
C GLN A 66 -4.79 4.72 0.34
N PHE A 67 -4.15 3.86 -0.46
CA PHE A 67 -4.58 3.59 -1.83
C PHE A 67 -6.02 3.07 -1.89
N GLN A 68 -6.40 2.18 -0.96
CA GLN A 68 -7.79 1.73 -0.84
C GLN A 68 -8.70 2.89 -0.46
N HIS A 69 -8.35 3.66 0.56
CA HIS A 69 -9.12 4.83 1.00
C HIS A 69 -9.32 5.86 -0.12
N GLU A 70 -8.36 6.03 -1.03
CA GLU A 70 -8.48 6.91 -2.20
C GLU A 70 -9.37 6.32 -3.32
N GLN A 71 -9.45 4.99 -3.41
CA GLN A 71 -10.24 4.31 -4.43
C GLN A 71 -11.75 4.34 -4.15
N TRP A 72 -12.16 4.16 -2.89
CA TRP A 72 -13.59 4.06 -2.54
C TRP A 72 -14.41 5.37 -2.71
N PRO A 73 -13.85 6.58 -2.52
CA PRO A 73 -14.52 7.83 -2.85
C PRO A 73 -14.87 7.94 -4.34
N TYR A 74 -14.02 7.43 -5.22
CA TYR A 74 -14.31 7.37 -6.66
C TYR A 74 -15.58 6.54 -6.93
N TYR A 75 -15.67 5.33 -6.36
CA TYR A 75 -16.88 4.49 -6.48
C TYR A 75 -18.11 5.12 -5.82
N ASN A 76 -17.93 5.87 -4.73
CA ASN A 76 -19.02 6.61 -4.09
C ASN A 76 -19.55 7.74 -4.99
N ASN A 77 -18.65 8.51 -5.60
CA ASN A 77 -19.00 9.59 -6.53
C ASN A 77 -19.70 9.05 -7.76
N LEU A 78 -19.11 8.02 -8.38
CA LEU A 78 -19.72 7.26 -9.47
C LEU A 78 -21.15 6.81 -9.14
N GLY A 79 -21.38 6.27 -7.94
CA GLY A 79 -22.72 5.88 -7.52
C GLY A 79 -23.71 7.03 -7.32
N MET A 80 -23.22 8.22 -6.92
CA MET A 80 -24.02 9.45 -6.78
C MET A 80 -24.33 10.10 -8.13
N THR A 81 -23.37 10.15 -9.05
CA THR A 81 -23.49 10.88 -10.33
C THR A 81 -24.05 10.03 -11.45
N GLU A 82 -23.67 8.74 -11.51
CA GLU A 82 -24.02 7.81 -12.60
C GLU A 82 -25.09 6.79 -12.20
N GLY A 83 -25.63 6.84 -10.98
CA GLY A 83 -26.73 5.96 -10.53
C GLY A 83 -26.37 4.47 -10.42
N ILE A 84 -25.07 4.14 -10.43
CA ILE A 84 -24.53 2.76 -10.37
C ILE A 84 -24.60 2.10 -8.99
N TRP A 85 -25.30 2.73 -8.04
CA TRP A 85 -25.80 2.07 -6.83
C TRP A 85 -26.95 1.09 -7.10
N THR A 86 -27.50 1.08 -8.32
CA THR A 86 -28.58 0.17 -8.73
C THR A 86 -28.06 -1.23 -9.03
N ASP A 87 -28.89 -2.25 -8.76
CA ASP A 87 -28.51 -3.67 -8.87
C ASP A 87 -28.00 -4.03 -10.27
N ARG A 88 -28.43 -3.35 -11.33
CA ARG A 88 -27.95 -3.61 -12.70
C ARG A 88 -27.28 -2.39 -13.30
N VAL A 89 -26.04 -2.58 -13.74
CA VAL A 89 -25.28 -1.58 -14.50
C VAL A 89 -25.08 -2.11 -15.92
N SER A 90 -25.01 -1.24 -16.92
CA SER A 90 -24.83 -1.70 -18.31
C SER A 90 -23.54 -2.50 -18.48
N LYS A 91 -23.49 -3.48 -19.39
CA LYS A 91 -22.27 -4.27 -19.64
C LYS A 91 -21.06 -3.39 -20.00
N LYS A 92 -21.29 -2.27 -20.70
CA LYS A 92 -20.26 -1.29 -21.04
C LYS A 92 -19.73 -0.60 -19.78
N MET A 93 -20.62 -0.16 -18.89
CA MET A 93 -20.26 0.47 -17.61
C MET A 93 -19.58 -0.51 -16.66
N ALA A 94 -20.08 -1.75 -16.59
CA ALA A 94 -19.50 -2.86 -15.84
C ALA A 94 -18.06 -3.13 -16.27
N LYS A 95 -17.82 -3.20 -17.58
CA LYS A 95 -16.50 -3.42 -18.17
C LYS A 95 -15.57 -2.23 -17.94
N ALA A 96 -16.03 -1.00 -18.13
CA ALA A 96 -15.25 0.22 -17.89
C ALA A 96 -14.78 0.33 -16.42
N ASN A 97 -15.66 -0.02 -15.48
CA ASN A 97 -15.41 0.16 -14.05
C ASN A 97 -14.95 -1.12 -13.33
N SER A 98 -14.75 -2.22 -14.06
CA SER A 98 -14.41 -3.54 -13.51
C SER A 98 -15.36 -3.97 -12.38
N VAL A 99 -16.67 -3.74 -12.56
CA VAL A 99 -17.73 -4.14 -11.62
C VAL A 99 -18.64 -5.19 -12.25
N CYS A 100 -19.34 -5.97 -11.43
CA CYS A 100 -20.30 -6.96 -11.94
C CYS A 100 -21.47 -6.25 -12.62
N TYR A 101 -21.86 -6.69 -13.82
CA TYR A 101 -23.03 -6.13 -14.52
C TYR A 101 -24.35 -6.43 -13.81
N THR A 102 -24.39 -7.55 -13.07
CA THR A 102 -25.58 -8.08 -12.40
C THR A 102 -25.80 -7.52 -10.99
N TYR A 103 -24.76 -6.92 -10.41
CA TYR A 103 -24.75 -6.31 -9.08
C TYR A 103 -23.78 -5.12 -9.10
N GLY A 104 -24.30 -3.89 -9.19
CA GLY A 104 -23.54 -2.71 -8.79
C GLY A 104 -22.97 -2.89 -7.36
N ARG A 105 -21.88 -2.19 -7.01
CA ARG A 105 -21.38 -2.26 -5.63
C ARG A 105 -22.39 -1.59 -4.70
N SER A 106 -22.92 -2.33 -3.72
CA SER A 106 -23.95 -1.78 -2.83
C SER A 106 -23.43 -0.54 -2.09
N LYS A 107 -24.29 0.48 -1.96
CA LYS A 107 -23.98 1.70 -1.20
C LYS A 107 -23.50 1.39 0.22
N ASN A 108 -24.09 0.38 0.86
CA ASN A 108 -23.71 -0.07 2.19
C ASN A 108 -22.28 -0.62 2.21
N LEU A 109 -21.89 -1.43 1.22
CA LEU A 109 -20.52 -1.93 1.10
C LEU A 109 -19.52 -0.77 0.90
N ILE A 110 -19.82 0.18 0.01
CA ILE A 110 -18.94 1.34 -0.24
C ILE A 110 -18.73 2.15 1.04
N LYS A 111 -19.82 2.48 1.76
CA LYS A 111 -19.75 3.21 3.04
C LYS A 111 -18.96 2.44 4.10
N GLN A 112 -19.19 1.13 4.22
CA GLN A 112 -18.44 0.27 5.14
C GLN A 112 -16.94 0.27 4.80
N ARG A 113 -16.59 0.19 3.51
CA ARG A 113 -15.19 0.19 3.07
C ARG A 113 -14.51 1.54 3.31
N LEU A 114 -15.20 2.66 3.03
CA LEU A 114 -14.71 4.01 3.36
C LEU A 114 -14.37 4.14 4.86
N ALA A 115 -15.31 3.77 5.73
CA ALA A 115 -15.10 3.83 7.17
C ALA A 115 -13.97 2.89 7.63
N LYS A 116 -13.93 1.67 7.09
CA LYS A 116 -12.89 0.67 7.41
C LYS A 116 -11.49 1.18 7.06
N TYR A 117 -11.28 1.64 5.83
CA TYR A 117 -9.93 2.03 5.40
C TYR A 117 -9.49 3.34 6.02
N LYS A 118 -10.41 4.28 6.31
CA LYS A 118 -10.10 5.46 7.13
C LYS A 118 -9.56 5.06 8.50
N LEU A 119 -10.28 4.18 9.20
CA LEU A 119 -9.83 3.67 10.51
C LEU A 119 -8.49 2.91 10.41
N GLN A 120 -8.25 2.17 9.34
CA GLN A 120 -6.99 1.47 9.12
C GLN A 120 -5.83 2.44 8.86
N CYS A 121 -6.04 3.51 8.09
CA CYS A 121 -5.06 4.58 7.91
C CYS A 121 -4.67 5.20 9.25
N ASP A 122 -5.67 5.59 10.07
CA ASP A 122 -5.43 6.20 11.38
C ASP A 122 -4.64 5.25 12.30
N LYS A 123 -5.03 3.97 12.36
CA LYS A 123 -4.32 2.95 13.17
C LYS A 123 -2.89 2.70 12.69
N ASN A 124 -2.68 2.59 11.38
CA ASN A 124 -1.35 2.34 10.83
C ASN A 124 -0.45 3.56 11.01
N GLN A 125 -0.98 4.78 10.86
CA GLN A 125 -0.22 6.01 11.11
C GLN A 125 0.21 6.10 12.57
N GLU A 126 -0.69 5.78 13.51
CA GLU A 126 -0.35 5.77 14.93
C GLU A 126 0.72 4.71 15.25
N ALA A 127 0.62 3.51 14.67
CA ALA A 127 1.63 2.47 14.82
C ALA A 127 3.00 2.90 14.25
N ILE A 128 3.02 3.57 13.09
CA ILE A 128 4.26 4.16 12.53
C ILE A 128 4.84 5.18 13.51
N ASN A 129 4.02 6.09 14.04
CA ASN A 129 4.47 7.09 15.01
C ASN A 129 5.04 6.46 16.28
N GLN A 130 4.44 5.38 16.77
CA GLN A 130 4.92 4.64 17.93
C GLN A 130 6.24 3.92 17.65
N CYS A 131 6.36 3.26 16.50
CA CYS A 131 7.59 2.62 16.04
C CYS A 131 8.73 3.65 15.92
N MET A 132 8.48 4.81 15.30
CA MET A 132 9.48 5.88 15.18
C MET A 132 9.97 6.44 16.53
N LYS A 133 9.13 6.42 17.58
CA LYS A 133 9.56 6.81 18.94
C LYS A 133 10.53 5.82 19.58
N GLN A 134 10.56 4.58 19.10
CA GLN A 134 11.46 3.52 19.57
C GLN A 134 12.74 3.44 18.74
N ALA A 135 12.96 4.38 17.82
CA ALA A 135 14.12 4.40 16.94
C ALA A 135 15.44 4.45 17.75
N PRO A 136 16.39 3.54 17.48
CA PRO A 136 17.74 3.65 18.01
C PRO A 136 18.41 4.98 17.62
N LEU A 137 19.07 5.64 18.57
CA LEU A 137 19.72 6.95 18.39
C LEU A 137 20.78 7.00 17.28
N ILE A 138 21.32 5.84 16.90
CA ILE A 138 22.37 5.69 15.88
C ILE A 138 21.79 5.80 14.46
N ILE A 139 20.46 5.72 14.31
CA ILE A 139 19.78 5.67 13.01
C ILE A 139 19.35 7.08 12.58
N ASP A 140 19.75 7.46 11.36
CA ASP A 140 19.11 8.57 10.66
C ASP A 140 17.75 8.12 10.09
N MET A 141 16.69 8.48 10.80
CA MET A 141 15.31 8.13 10.44
C MET A 141 14.88 8.68 9.07
N GLN A 142 15.43 9.82 8.63
CA GLN A 142 15.10 10.38 7.32
C GLN A 142 15.63 9.47 6.20
N THR A 143 16.86 8.98 6.36
CA THR A 143 17.47 8.02 5.43
C THR A 143 16.70 6.71 5.41
N ILE A 144 16.31 6.18 6.56
CA ILE A 144 15.53 4.94 6.65
C ILE A 144 14.15 5.09 6.01
N ILE A 145 13.41 6.16 6.31
CA ILE A 145 12.09 6.40 5.71
C ILE A 145 12.20 6.54 4.19
N THR A 146 13.24 7.21 3.69
CA THR A 146 13.48 7.34 2.25
C THR A 146 13.75 5.99 1.60
N MET A 147 14.60 5.16 2.21
CA MET A 147 14.90 3.80 1.76
C MET A 147 13.63 2.92 1.72
N ILE A 148 12.86 2.92 2.81
CA ILE A 148 11.60 2.19 2.92
C ILE A 148 10.60 2.62 1.85
N ASN A 149 10.45 3.94 1.65
CA ASN A 149 9.56 4.47 0.64
C ASN A 149 10.02 4.11 -0.77
N ASN A 150 11.31 4.15 -1.08
CA ASN A 150 11.84 3.73 -2.37
C ASN A 150 11.55 2.24 -2.64
N LEU A 151 11.76 1.39 -1.63
CA LEU A 151 11.47 -0.03 -1.70
C LEU A 151 9.97 -0.28 -1.97
N ILE A 152 9.10 0.24 -1.10
CA ILE A 152 7.66 0.05 -1.21
C ILE A 152 7.12 0.67 -2.50
N ASN A 153 7.67 1.82 -2.92
CA ASN A 153 7.20 2.49 -4.12
C ASN A 153 7.40 1.64 -5.37
N LYS A 154 8.52 0.91 -5.43
CA LYS A 154 8.84 -0.01 -6.52
C LYS A 154 7.86 -1.19 -6.53
N ASP A 155 7.57 -1.77 -5.36
CA ASP A 155 6.65 -2.91 -5.26
C ASP A 155 5.18 -2.50 -5.49
N HIS A 156 4.79 -1.29 -5.09
CA HIS A 156 3.46 -0.73 -5.32
C HIS A 156 3.28 -0.08 -6.69
N TYR A 157 4.26 -0.15 -7.59
CA TYR A 157 4.15 0.42 -8.93
C TYR A 157 2.98 -0.20 -9.73
N GLU A 158 2.90 -1.53 -9.77
CA GLU A 158 1.80 -2.21 -10.47
C GLU A 158 0.44 -1.96 -9.82
N LEU A 159 0.39 -1.90 -8.49
CA LEU A 159 -0.83 -1.56 -7.76
C LEU A 159 -1.32 -0.14 -8.13
N ARG A 160 -0.41 0.84 -8.18
CA ARG A 160 -0.73 2.21 -8.59
C ARG A 160 -1.18 2.26 -10.05
N LEU A 161 -0.45 1.62 -10.96
CA LEU A 161 -0.84 1.53 -12.37
C LEU A 161 -2.23 0.93 -12.54
N GLU A 162 -2.55 -0.15 -11.83
CA GLU A 162 -3.87 -0.78 -11.90
C GLU A 162 -4.97 0.11 -11.31
N LEU A 163 -4.68 0.82 -10.21
CA LEU A 163 -5.62 1.78 -9.63
C LEU A 163 -5.85 3.00 -10.52
N ASP A 164 -4.81 3.54 -11.16
CA ASP A 164 -4.92 4.66 -12.08
C ASP A 164 -5.56 4.25 -13.41
N ARG A 165 -5.27 3.04 -13.93
CA ARG A 165 -5.98 2.46 -15.08
C ARG A 165 -7.49 2.39 -14.82
N ARG A 166 -7.88 2.00 -13.59
CA ARG A 166 -9.31 1.98 -13.19
C ARG A 166 -9.93 3.38 -13.11
N LYS A 167 -9.13 4.43 -12.89
CA LYS A 167 -9.61 5.82 -12.94
C LYS A 167 -9.70 6.36 -14.37
N THR A 168 -8.82 5.92 -15.28
CA THR A 168 -8.67 6.46 -16.64
C THR A 168 -9.41 5.69 -17.74
N MET A 169 -9.90 4.47 -17.48
CA MET A 169 -10.79 3.74 -18.40
C MET A 169 -12.23 4.28 -18.42
N LEU A 170 -12.34 5.59 -18.61
CA LEU A 170 -13.56 6.32 -18.96
C LEU A 170 -13.74 6.33 -20.48
#